data_AF-A0A418B8I8-F1
#
_entry.id   AF-A0A418B8I8-F1
#
_cell.length_a   1.000
_cell.length_b   1.000
_cell.length_c   1.000
_cell.angle_alpha   90.00
_cell.angle_beta   90.00
_cell.angle_gamma   90.00
#
_symmetry.space_group_name_H-M   'P 1'
#
loop_
_entity.id
_entity.type
_entity.pdbx_description
1 polymer ?
#
loop_
_entity_poly.entity_id
_entity_poly.type
_entity_poly.pdbx_seq_one_letter_code
_entity_poly.pdbx_strand_id
1 'polypeptide(L)'
;MLQSMTKCPTPTSAECSDVANAVLDGTDAVMLSAETAKGEFPVEAVATMSRICIEAEGSLNYSRLYAKTREATPRPVDVCEAVSSSAVETALDVQAKLIVSLTDSGFSSLKIAKYRPKALVHGRGISVLRVETMTGTDDLILKAIEFAKARGWIDNGDMVVVLHGLTEALPGMTSVVKIIEAQPYGYASPMHQKVPKTVAPQKSTSLSRFTF
;
A
#
# COMPACT_ATOMS: atom_id res chain seq x y z
N MET A 1 -23.65 -8.73 0.31
CA MET A 1 -23.15 -8.74 -1.08
C MET A 1 -23.14 -10.13 -1.68
N LEU A 2 -22.74 -11.16 -0.93
CA LEU A 2 -22.76 -12.56 -1.35
C LEU A 2 -23.86 -13.31 -0.59
N GLN A 3 -25.08 -12.79 -0.60
CA GLN A 3 -26.16 -13.23 0.30
C GLN A 3 -26.46 -14.73 0.19
N SER A 4 -26.43 -15.28 -1.03
CA SER A 4 -26.62 -16.72 -1.27
C SER A 4 -25.62 -17.59 -0.50
N MET A 5 -24.42 -17.05 -0.22
CA MET A 5 -23.37 -17.76 0.53
C MET A 5 -23.68 -17.94 2.02
N THR A 6 -24.80 -17.39 2.51
CA THR A 6 -25.30 -17.73 3.85
C THR A 6 -25.65 -19.22 3.96
N LYS A 7 -26.10 -19.84 2.85
CA LYS A 7 -26.55 -21.25 2.79
C LYS A 7 -25.85 -22.09 1.72
N CYS A 8 -25.09 -21.46 0.83
CA CYS A 8 -24.40 -22.12 -0.27
C CYS A 8 -22.89 -21.88 -0.18
N PRO A 9 -22.04 -22.84 -0.57
CA PRO A 9 -20.58 -22.65 -0.55
C PRO A 9 -20.06 -21.74 -1.68
N THR A 10 -20.91 -21.40 -2.66
CA THR A 10 -20.55 -20.57 -3.82
C THR A 10 -21.63 -19.52 -4.11
N PRO A 11 -21.25 -18.30 -4.52
CA PRO A 11 -22.20 -17.25 -4.86
C PRO A 11 -22.81 -17.47 -6.24
N THR A 12 -23.84 -16.69 -6.55
CA THR A 12 -24.41 -16.61 -7.89
C THR A 12 -23.55 -15.75 -8.82
N SER A 13 -23.69 -15.94 -10.14
CA SER A 13 -23.00 -15.10 -11.13
C SER A 13 -23.38 -13.62 -11.03
N ALA A 14 -24.63 -13.34 -10.66
CA ALA A 14 -25.12 -11.98 -10.44
C ALA A 14 -24.41 -11.31 -9.25
N GLU A 15 -24.27 -12.00 -8.12
CA GLU A 15 -23.55 -11.49 -6.95
C GLU A 15 -22.06 -11.26 -7.24
N CYS A 16 -21.41 -12.17 -7.99
CA CYS A 16 -20.03 -11.96 -8.43
C CYS A 16 -19.89 -10.68 -9.27
N SER A 17 -20.82 -10.46 -10.20
CA SER A 17 -20.80 -9.30 -11.09
C SER A 17 -21.07 -8.01 -10.33
N ASP A 18 -21.97 -8.03 -9.35
CA ASP A 18 -22.29 -6.89 -8.49
C ASP A 18 -21.08 -6.44 -7.67
N VAL A 19 -20.37 -7.39 -7.03
CA VAL A 19 -19.14 -7.11 -6.30
C VAL A 19 -18.05 -6.57 -7.23
N ALA A 20 -17.85 -7.20 -8.40
CA ALA A 20 -16.84 -6.76 -9.35
C ALA A 20 -17.11 -5.32 -9.83
N ASN A 21 -18.36 -5.01 -10.17
CA ASN A 21 -18.75 -3.66 -10.58
C ASN A 21 -18.53 -2.64 -9.46
N ALA A 22 -18.85 -2.98 -8.21
CA ALA A 22 -18.56 -2.08 -7.08
C ALA A 22 -17.06 -1.73 -6.97
N VAL A 23 -16.18 -2.70 -7.20
CA VAL A 23 -14.71 -2.47 -7.24
C VAL A 23 -14.33 -1.58 -8.42
N LEU A 24 -14.87 -1.85 -9.61
CA LEU A 24 -14.59 -1.06 -10.83
C LEU A 24 -15.12 0.38 -10.76
N ASP A 25 -16.24 0.59 -10.06
CA ASP A 25 -16.80 1.90 -9.76
C ASP A 25 -15.92 2.70 -8.77
N GLY A 26 -14.92 2.03 -8.18
CA GLY A 26 -13.95 2.63 -7.30
C GLY A 26 -14.34 2.55 -5.83
N THR A 27 -15.18 1.59 -5.43
CA THR A 27 -15.40 1.33 -4.01
C THR A 27 -14.08 1.00 -3.33
N ASP A 28 -14.04 1.39 -2.08
CA ASP A 28 -12.85 1.56 -1.31
C ASP A 28 -12.79 0.40 -0.28
N ALA A 29 -13.96 -0.19 0.03
CA ALA A 29 -14.13 -1.44 0.75
C ALA A 29 -15.47 -2.08 0.33
N VAL A 30 -15.54 -3.39 0.49
CA VAL A 30 -16.74 -4.20 0.32
C VAL A 30 -17.13 -4.80 1.67
N MET A 31 -18.43 -5.02 1.89
CA MET A 31 -18.95 -5.47 3.19
C MET A 31 -19.69 -6.79 3.04
N LEU A 32 -19.37 -7.71 3.95
CA LEU A 32 -20.14 -8.92 4.21
C LEU A 32 -20.93 -8.72 5.50
N SER A 33 -22.20 -9.13 5.49
CA SER A 33 -23.15 -8.92 6.59
C SER A 33 -23.54 -10.26 7.21
N ALA A 34 -24.66 -10.83 6.77
CA ALA A 34 -25.16 -12.10 7.30
C ALA A 34 -24.25 -13.28 6.94
N GLU A 35 -23.52 -13.16 5.83
CA GLU A 35 -22.60 -14.16 5.29
C GLU A 35 -21.54 -14.57 6.33
N THR A 36 -20.95 -13.59 7.01
CA THR A 36 -19.90 -13.81 8.01
C THR A 36 -20.44 -13.85 9.44
N ALA A 37 -21.56 -13.16 9.71
CA ALA A 37 -22.13 -13.10 11.05
C ALA A 37 -22.86 -14.37 11.48
N LYS A 38 -23.59 -15.02 10.56
CA LYS A 38 -24.43 -16.20 10.85
C LYS A 38 -24.52 -17.21 9.70
N GLY A 39 -23.71 -17.05 8.67
CA GLY A 39 -23.71 -17.94 7.50
C GLY A 39 -23.06 -19.28 7.82
N GLU A 40 -23.42 -20.29 7.02
CA GLU A 40 -22.84 -21.64 7.11
C GLU A 40 -21.41 -21.69 6.51
N PHE A 41 -21.06 -20.74 5.63
CA PHE A 41 -19.79 -20.68 4.90
C PHE A 41 -19.04 -19.33 5.05
N PRO A 42 -18.73 -18.89 6.29
CA PRO A 42 -18.19 -17.55 6.54
C PRO A 42 -16.76 -17.38 5.99
N VAL A 43 -15.93 -18.43 6.04
CA VAL A 43 -14.54 -18.39 5.56
C VAL A 43 -14.51 -18.36 4.03
N GLU A 44 -15.34 -19.17 3.40
CA GLU A 44 -15.49 -19.24 1.95
C GLU A 44 -16.07 -17.94 1.39
N ALA A 45 -16.99 -17.29 2.10
CA ALA A 45 -17.52 -15.98 1.72
C ALA A 45 -16.41 -14.93 1.67
N VAL A 46 -15.55 -14.85 2.69
CA VAL A 46 -14.42 -13.92 2.72
C VAL A 46 -13.39 -14.26 1.64
N ALA A 47 -13.05 -15.54 1.47
CA ALA A 47 -12.11 -15.98 0.45
C ALA A 47 -12.62 -15.71 -0.97
N THR A 48 -13.92 -15.91 -1.20
CA THR A 48 -14.56 -15.63 -2.49
C THR A 48 -14.61 -14.13 -2.77
N MET A 49 -14.98 -13.32 -1.78
CA MET A 49 -14.93 -11.87 -1.87
C MET A 49 -13.53 -11.38 -2.26
N SER A 50 -12.49 -11.88 -1.59
CA SER A 50 -11.10 -11.52 -1.89
C SER A 50 -10.71 -11.89 -3.33
N ARG A 51 -11.09 -13.08 -3.82
CA ARG A 51 -10.81 -13.48 -5.20
C ARG A 51 -11.50 -12.56 -6.21
N ILE A 52 -12.77 -12.21 -5.99
CA ILE A 52 -13.50 -11.30 -6.90
C ILE A 52 -12.81 -9.93 -6.95
N CYS A 53 -12.41 -9.38 -5.79
CA CYS A 53 -11.70 -8.11 -5.74
C CYS A 53 -10.38 -8.15 -6.52
N ILE A 54 -9.56 -9.19 -6.32
CA ILE A 54 -8.27 -9.35 -7.02
C ILE A 54 -8.47 -9.42 -8.54
N GLU A 55 -9.44 -10.20 -9.01
CA GLU A 55 -9.74 -10.32 -10.44
C GLU A 55 -10.25 -8.99 -11.03
N ALA A 56 -11.13 -8.29 -10.31
CA ALA A 56 -11.63 -6.99 -10.74
C ALA A 56 -10.52 -5.93 -10.80
N GLU A 57 -9.67 -5.86 -9.77
CA GLU A 57 -8.51 -4.97 -9.72
C GLU A 57 -7.51 -5.25 -10.85
N GLY A 58 -7.32 -6.52 -11.21
CA GLY A 58 -6.46 -6.95 -12.33
C GLY A 58 -6.89 -6.38 -13.70
N SER A 59 -8.16 -5.99 -13.84
CA SER A 59 -8.70 -5.41 -15.08
C SER A 59 -8.62 -3.87 -15.14
N LEU A 60 -8.17 -3.21 -14.06
CA LEU A 60 -8.13 -1.76 -13.99
C LEU A 60 -6.99 -1.16 -14.84
N ASN A 61 -7.31 -0.11 -15.60
CA ASN A 61 -6.31 0.75 -16.22
C ASN A 61 -5.94 1.89 -15.25
N TYR A 62 -4.94 1.64 -14.41
CA TYR A 62 -4.48 2.58 -13.39
C TYR A 62 -3.99 3.92 -13.96
N SER A 63 -3.34 3.94 -15.12
CA SER A 63 -2.90 5.19 -15.76
C SER A 63 -4.09 6.07 -16.17
N ARG A 64 -5.14 5.47 -16.73
CA ARG A 64 -6.39 6.18 -17.07
C ARG A 64 -7.13 6.65 -15.82
N LEU A 65 -7.16 5.83 -14.77
CA LEU A 65 -7.79 6.17 -13.50
C LEU A 65 -7.10 7.36 -12.83
N TYR A 66 -5.76 7.34 -12.79
CA TYR A 66 -4.95 8.45 -12.32
C TYR A 66 -5.27 9.75 -13.07
N ALA A 67 -5.22 9.73 -14.41
CA ALA A 67 -5.48 10.90 -15.24
C ALA A 67 -6.89 11.48 -14.98
N LYS A 68 -7.91 10.62 -14.96
CA LYS A 68 -9.30 11.01 -14.66
C LYS A 68 -9.44 11.68 -13.30
N THR A 69 -8.85 11.10 -12.25
CA THR A 69 -8.90 11.66 -10.89
C THR A 69 -8.17 13.00 -10.81
N ARG A 70 -7.03 13.13 -11.51
CA ARG A 70 -6.24 14.36 -11.54
C ARG A 70 -6.95 15.50 -12.26
N GLU A 71 -7.63 15.21 -13.36
CA GLU A 71 -8.47 16.18 -14.10
C GLU A 71 -9.68 16.62 -13.29
N ALA A 72 -10.33 15.68 -12.59
CA ALA A 72 -11.50 15.98 -11.76
C ALA A 72 -11.16 16.72 -10.45
N THR A 73 -9.89 16.84 -10.08
CA THR A 73 -9.46 17.51 -8.85
C THR A 73 -9.41 19.04 -9.04
N PRO A 74 -10.21 19.84 -8.31
CA PRO A 74 -10.22 21.30 -8.44
C PRO A 74 -8.87 21.94 -8.13
N ARG A 75 -8.54 23.02 -8.84
CA ARG A 75 -7.29 23.79 -8.66
C ARG A 75 -7.57 25.16 -8.04
N PRO A 76 -6.63 25.74 -7.26
CA PRO A 76 -5.34 25.17 -6.85
C PRO A 76 -5.49 24.07 -5.80
N VAL A 77 -4.55 23.13 -5.76
CA VAL A 77 -4.46 22.09 -4.73
C VAL A 77 -3.45 22.47 -3.66
N ASP A 78 -3.56 21.88 -2.47
CA ASP A 78 -2.56 22.01 -1.42
C ASP A 78 -1.23 21.29 -1.79
N VAL A 79 -0.17 21.58 -1.05
CA VAL A 79 1.17 21.01 -1.29
C VAL A 79 1.19 19.49 -1.14
N CYS A 80 0.49 18.95 -0.14
CA CYS A 80 0.46 17.52 0.14
C CYS A 80 -0.23 16.75 -1.00
N GLU A 81 -1.34 17.26 -1.51
CA GLU A 81 -2.07 16.75 -2.67
C GLU A 81 -1.21 16.83 -3.93
N ALA A 82 -0.53 17.96 -4.17
CA ALA A 82 0.36 18.10 -5.32
C ALA A 82 1.48 17.04 -5.31
N VAL A 83 2.16 16.90 -4.17
CA VAL A 83 3.26 15.93 -3.97
C VAL A 83 2.74 14.49 -4.05
N SER A 84 1.56 14.21 -3.48
CA SER A 84 0.93 12.88 -3.55
C SER A 84 0.53 12.51 -4.98
N SER A 85 -0.04 13.46 -5.73
CA SER A 85 -0.38 13.27 -7.15
C SER A 85 0.87 13.01 -7.99
N SER A 86 1.93 13.78 -7.77
CA SER A 86 3.21 13.59 -8.47
C SER A 86 3.91 12.28 -8.09
N ALA A 87 3.78 11.82 -6.85
CA ALA A 87 4.35 10.53 -6.45
C ALA A 87 3.65 9.35 -7.12
N VAL A 88 2.32 9.41 -7.29
CA VAL A 88 1.57 8.38 -8.03
C VAL A 88 1.93 8.41 -9.53
N GLU A 89 2.08 9.59 -10.12
CA GLU A 89 2.58 9.77 -11.50
C GLU A 89 3.96 9.11 -11.65
N THR A 90 4.88 9.47 -10.77
CA THR A 90 6.24 8.95 -10.74
C THR A 90 6.26 7.43 -10.59
N ALA A 91 5.42 6.88 -9.71
CA ALA A 91 5.33 5.44 -9.49
C ALA A 91 4.85 4.69 -10.73
N LEU A 92 3.96 5.29 -11.54
CA LEU A 92 3.55 4.72 -12.83
C LEU A 92 4.71 4.77 -13.84
N ASP A 93 5.43 5.89 -13.91
CA ASP A 93 6.52 6.09 -14.88
C ASP A 93 7.72 5.18 -14.62
N VAL A 94 8.16 5.07 -13.37
CA VAL A 94 9.30 4.21 -12.99
C VAL A 94 8.88 2.77 -12.70
N GLN A 95 7.60 2.44 -12.90
CA GLN A 95 7.01 1.13 -12.58
C GLN A 95 7.35 0.66 -11.16
N ALA A 96 7.25 1.58 -10.19
CA ALA A 96 7.53 1.27 -8.80
C ALA A 96 6.62 0.16 -8.28
N LYS A 97 7.18 -0.78 -7.52
CA LYS A 97 6.39 -1.84 -6.87
C LYS A 97 5.76 -1.38 -5.56
N LEU A 98 6.34 -0.36 -4.92
CA LEU A 98 5.93 0.12 -3.61
C LEU A 98 5.98 1.65 -3.53
N ILE A 99 4.98 2.23 -2.86
CA ILE A 99 4.97 3.62 -2.40
C ILE A 99 4.99 3.64 -0.88
N VAL A 100 6.05 4.18 -0.28
CA VAL A 100 6.18 4.35 1.16
C VAL A 100 5.76 5.76 1.55
N SER A 101 4.74 5.89 2.38
CA SER A 101 4.29 7.18 2.93
C SER A 101 4.64 7.23 4.42
N LEU A 102 5.55 8.11 4.80
CA LEU A 102 5.87 8.37 6.20
C LEU A 102 4.91 9.42 6.73
N THR A 103 4.07 9.04 7.70
CA THR A 103 2.95 9.86 8.15
C THR A 103 2.54 9.54 9.58
N ASP A 104 2.20 10.58 10.36
CA ASP A 104 1.67 10.42 11.72
C ASP A 104 0.15 10.30 11.74
N SER A 105 -0.54 11.08 10.89
CA SER A 105 -2.00 11.15 10.85
C SER A 105 -2.65 10.29 9.75
N GLY A 106 -1.85 9.80 8.79
CA GLY A 106 -2.36 9.09 7.61
C GLY A 106 -2.82 9.99 6.47
N PHE A 107 -2.80 11.33 6.65
CA PHE A 107 -3.35 12.28 5.67
C PHE A 107 -2.71 12.13 4.28
N SER A 108 -1.39 12.03 4.19
CA SER A 108 -0.67 11.81 2.94
C SER A 108 -1.01 10.47 2.30
N SER A 109 -1.12 9.40 3.10
CA SER A 109 -1.52 8.08 2.61
C SER A 109 -2.92 8.12 1.97
N LEU A 110 -3.86 8.87 2.56
CA LEU A 110 -5.19 9.07 1.98
C LEU A 110 -5.16 9.87 0.67
N LYS A 111 -4.29 10.90 0.59
CA LYS A 111 -4.11 11.65 -0.67
C LYS A 111 -3.51 10.77 -1.77
N ILE A 112 -2.55 9.91 -1.45
CA ILE A 112 -2.01 8.92 -2.39
C ILE A 112 -3.13 7.93 -2.81
N ALA A 113 -3.90 7.41 -1.85
CA ALA A 113 -5.00 6.47 -2.08
C ALA A 113 -6.02 6.96 -3.09
N LYS A 114 -6.37 8.26 -2.99
CA LYS A 114 -7.32 8.94 -3.87
C LYS A 114 -6.93 8.78 -5.34
N TYR A 115 -5.64 8.84 -5.66
CA TYR A 115 -5.13 8.73 -7.02
C TYR A 115 -4.99 7.30 -7.54
N ARG A 116 -5.34 6.29 -6.71
CA ARG A 116 -5.40 4.87 -7.08
C ARG A 116 -4.11 4.40 -7.79
N PRO A 117 -2.95 4.42 -7.11
CA PRO A 117 -1.72 3.87 -7.69
C PRO A 117 -1.85 2.37 -7.96
N LYS A 118 -1.15 1.90 -9.00
CA LYS A 118 -0.96 0.46 -9.25
C LYS A 118 -0.01 -0.17 -8.23
N ALA A 119 1.00 0.60 -7.81
CA ALA A 119 1.95 0.20 -6.79
C ALA A 119 1.24 0.01 -5.44
N LEU A 120 1.70 -0.95 -4.65
CA LEU A 120 1.24 -1.12 -3.27
C LEU A 120 1.63 0.12 -2.46
N VAL A 121 0.75 0.58 -1.57
CA VAL A 121 1.04 1.73 -0.68
C VAL A 121 0.89 1.27 0.79
N HIS A 122 0.82 2.15 1.80
CA HIS A 122 0.41 1.88 3.21
C HIS A 122 -0.88 2.64 3.82
N GLY A 123 -2.10 2.01 3.98
CA GLY A 123 -3.56 2.39 4.29
C GLY A 123 -4.80 2.30 3.26
N ARG A 124 -5.41 1.11 2.88
CA ARG A 124 -6.44 0.69 1.79
C ARG A 124 -5.98 0.12 0.40
N GLY A 125 -5.59 -1.16 0.31
CA GLY A 125 -4.60 -1.60 -0.72
C GLY A 125 -3.19 -1.05 -0.40
N ILE A 126 -3.15 -0.43 0.76
CA ILE A 126 -2.13 0.40 1.28
C ILE A 126 -2.00 -0.41 2.65
N SER A 127 -0.91 -1.13 2.92
CA SER A 127 -0.53 -1.79 4.21
C SER A 127 -0.51 -0.88 5.47
N VAL A 128 -0.35 -1.29 6.74
CA VAL A 128 0.10 -0.33 7.79
C VAL A 128 1.19 -0.96 8.66
N LEU A 129 2.25 -0.21 8.95
CA LEU A 129 3.44 -0.62 9.68
C LEU A 129 3.63 0.47 10.71
N ARG A 130 3.22 0.14 11.93
CA ARG A 130 3.45 1.02 13.06
C ARG A 130 4.93 0.91 13.42
N VAL A 131 5.60 2.04 13.35
CA VAL A 131 6.98 2.21 13.80
C VAL A 131 6.97 3.10 15.04
N GLU A 132 7.94 2.89 15.92
CA GLU A 132 8.18 3.83 17.02
C GLU A 132 8.66 5.17 16.46
N THR A 133 8.49 6.24 17.24
CA THR A 133 9.04 7.55 16.87
C THR A 133 10.55 7.43 16.78
N MET A 134 11.07 7.48 15.56
CA MET A 134 12.50 7.44 15.28
C MET A 134 12.94 8.81 14.78
N THR A 135 14.14 9.23 15.18
CA THR A 135 14.81 10.38 14.58
C THR A 135 15.51 9.93 13.31
N GLY A 136 15.17 10.51 12.17
CA GLY A 136 15.81 10.23 10.90
C GLY A 136 14.91 9.47 9.92
N THR A 137 14.50 10.18 8.87
CA THR A 137 13.75 9.65 7.72
C THR A 137 14.41 8.43 7.08
N ASP A 138 15.75 8.38 7.01
CA ASP A 138 16.47 7.28 6.36
C ASP A 138 16.29 5.94 7.07
N ASP A 139 16.28 5.92 8.39
CA ASP A 139 16.15 4.69 9.17
C ASP A 139 14.73 4.12 9.07
N LEU A 140 13.73 5.02 8.97
CA LEU A 140 12.34 4.66 8.69
C LEU A 140 12.18 4.03 7.31
N ILE A 141 12.86 4.59 6.29
CA ILE A 141 12.86 4.03 4.94
C ILE A 141 13.48 2.64 4.95
N LEU A 142 14.62 2.45 5.62
CA LEU A 142 15.29 1.15 5.71
C LEU A 142 14.39 0.09 6.34
N LYS A 143 13.74 0.41 7.48
CA LYS A 143 12.79 -0.50 8.12
C LYS A 143 11.59 -0.82 7.22
N ALA A 144 11.06 0.16 6.50
CA ALA A 144 9.95 -0.05 5.57
C ALA A 144 10.33 -1.02 4.43
N ILE A 145 11.55 -0.90 3.89
CA ILE A 145 12.07 -1.79 2.85
C ILE A 145 12.31 -3.20 3.39
N GLU A 146 12.96 -3.33 4.53
CA GLU A 146 13.21 -4.63 5.18
C GLU A 146 11.89 -5.35 5.46
N PHE A 147 10.89 -4.63 5.97
CA PHE A 147 9.55 -5.18 6.20
C PHE A 147 8.86 -5.61 4.90
N ALA A 148 8.93 -4.79 3.85
CA ALA A 148 8.35 -5.12 2.56
C ALA A 148 9.00 -6.36 1.91
N LYS A 149 10.34 -6.49 2.04
CA LYS A 149 11.09 -7.67 1.59
C LYS A 149 10.75 -8.92 2.38
N ALA A 150 10.66 -8.82 3.70
CA ALA A 150 10.29 -9.95 4.56
C ALA A 150 8.90 -10.50 4.23
N ARG A 151 8.00 -9.67 3.68
CA ARG A 151 6.67 -10.08 3.21
C ARG A 151 6.61 -10.48 1.73
N GLY A 152 7.72 -10.40 1.00
CA GLY A 152 7.78 -10.71 -0.43
C GLY A 152 7.03 -9.71 -1.32
N TRP A 153 6.88 -8.45 -0.88
CA TRP A 153 6.21 -7.41 -1.67
C TRP A 153 7.13 -6.78 -2.72
N ILE A 154 8.43 -6.73 -2.40
CA ILE A 154 9.50 -6.20 -3.27
C ILE A 154 10.73 -7.09 -3.17
N ASP A 155 11.50 -7.12 -4.24
CA ASP A 155 12.78 -7.80 -4.39
C ASP A 155 13.93 -6.78 -4.54
N ASN A 156 15.16 -7.27 -4.67
CA ASN A 156 16.31 -6.43 -4.99
C ASN A 156 16.21 -5.90 -6.43
N GLY A 157 16.52 -4.63 -6.64
CA GLY A 157 16.41 -3.95 -7.93
C GLY A 157 15.04 -3.31 -8.19
N ASP A 158 14.07 -3.50 -7.30
CA ASP A 158 12.76 -2.89 -7.46
C ASP A 158 12.76 -1.41 -7.09
N MET A 159 12.04 -0.63 -7.89
CA MET A 159 11.84 0.79 -7.66
C MET A 159 10.79 1.03 -6.58
N VAL A 160 11.10 1.95 -5.67
CA VAL A 160 10.23 2.38 -4.57
C VAL A 160 10.15 3.91 -4.55
N VAL A 161 8.94 4.43 -4.42
CA VAL A 161 8.71 5.87 -4.25
C VAL A 161 8.42 6.15 -2.79
N VAL A 162 9.11 7.12 -2.20
CA VAL A 162 8.95 7.50 -0.79
C VAL A 162 8.40 8.91 -0.71
N LEU A 163 7.38 9.12 0.13
CA LEU A 163 6.89 10.43 0.53
C LEU A 163 7.14 10.68 2.00
N HIS A 164 7.64 11.87 2.31
CA HIS A 164 7.82 12.32 3.69
C HIS A 164 7.77 13.86 3.79
N GLY A 165 7.71 14.36 5.03
CA GLY A 165 7.87 15.78 5.34
C GLY A 165 9.33 16.18 5.52
N LEU A 166 9.64 17.46 5.32
CA LEU A 166 10.98 18.01 5.58
C LEU A 166 11.33 18.07 7.07
N THR A 167 10.32 18.23 7.93
CA THR A 167 10.50 18.40 9.37
C THR A 167 9.67 17.37 10.11
N GLU A 168 10.33 16.50 10.87
CA GLU A 168 9.68 15.44 11.67
C GLU A 168 8.78 16.01 12.80
N ALA A 169 8.97 17.28 13.18
CA ALA A 169 8.26 17.93 14.27
C ALA A 169 6.93 18.60 13.88
N LEU A 170 6.59 18.70 12.59
CA LEU A 170 5.38 19.36 12.11
C LEU A 170 4.45 18.35 11.41
N PRO A 171 3.42 17.84 12.12
CA PRO A 171 2.46 16.91 11.55
C PRO A 171 1.75 17.52 10.34
N GLY A 172 1.52 16.70 9.30
CA GLY A 172 0.66 17.05 8.17
C GLY A 172 1.33 17.78 7.01
N MET A 173 2.64 18.03 7.06
CA MET A 173 3.37 18.64 5.94
C MET A 173 4.20 17.61 5.17
N THR A 174 3.57 16.88 4.26
CA THR A 174 4.27 16.04 3.27
C THR A 174 4.64 16.89 2.07
N SER A 175 5.94 17.07 1.83
CA SER A 175 6.45 17.97 0.79
C SER A 175 7.54 17.36 -0.09
N VAL A 176 8.04 16.16 0.24
CA VAL A 176 9.17 15.52 -0.46
C VAL A 176 8.72 14.22 -1.11
N VAL A 177 9.13 14.02 -2.36
CA VAL A 177 9.10 12.72 -3.06
C VAL A 177 10.55 12.28 -3.32
N LYS A 178 10.88 11.04 -2.98
CA LYS A 178 12.20 10.44 -3.22
C LYS A 178 12.02 9.12 -3.96
N ILE A 179 12.78 8.92 -5.03
CA ILE A 179 12.84 7.65 -5.76
C ILE A 179 14.08 6.90 -5.29
N ILE A 180 13.89 5.62 -4.95
CA ILE A 180 14.96 4.74 -4.49
C ILE A 180 14.85 3.37 -5.15
N GLU A 181 15.96 2.67 -5.21
CA GLU A 181 16.04 1.28 -5.65
C GLU A 181 16.35 0.39 -4.44
N ALA A 182 15.58 -0.66 -4.24
CA ALA A 182 15.74 -1.58 -3.12
C ALA A 182 16.99 -2.45 -3.30
N GLN A 183 17.91 -2.45 -2.33
CA GLN A 183 19.18 -3.18 -2.38
C GLN A 183 19.27 -4.27 -1.30
N PRO A 184 20.11 -5.31 -1.45
CA PRO A 184 20.20 -6.42 -0.50
C PRO A 184 20.40 -5.97 0.95
N TYR A 185 21.18 -4.91 1.12
CA TYR A 185 21.36 -4.21 2.38
C TYR A 185 21.05 -2.72 2.10
N GLY A 186 19.84 -2.31 2.43
CA GLY A 186 19.39 -0.92 2.30
C GLY A 186 18.84 -0.52 0.94
N TYR A 187 19.17 0.68 0.47
CA TYR A 187 18.66 1.23 -0.79
C TYR A 187 19.68 2.14 -1.47
N ALA A 188 19.56 2.24 -2.79
CA ALA A 188 20.32 3.19 -3.60
C ALA A 188 19.42 4.37 -3.99
N SER A 189 19.96 5.59 -3.90
CA SER A 189 19.36 6.80 -4.46
C SER A 189 20.40 7.48 -5.35
N PRO A 190 20.02 8.19 -6.43
CA PRO A 190 20.96 8.85 -7.33
C PRO A 190 21.99 9.78 -6.64
N MET A 191 21.72 10.25 -5.41
CA MET A 191 22.62 11.10 -4.63
C MET A 191 23.19 10.45 -3.34
N HIS A 192 22.69 9.31 -2.88
CA HIS A 192 23.15 8.68 -1.63
C HIS A 192 23.03 7.15 -1.72
N GLN A 193 24.17 6.45 -1.70
CA GLN A 193 24.24 5.02 -1.41
C GLN A 193 24.43 4.84 0.10
N LYS A 194 23.37 4.52 0.83
CA LYS A 194 23.48 4.02 2.20
C LYS A 194 23.38 2.49 2.14
N VAL A 195 24.52 1.86 1.95
CA VAL A 195 24.70 0.43 2.23
C VAL A 195 24.96 0.32 3.74
N PRO A 196 24.19 -0.46 4.51
CA PRO A 196 24.51 -0.78 5.90
C PRO A 196 25.95 -1.30 5.97
N LYS A 197 26.72 -0.77 6.92
CA LYS A 197 28.04 -1.34 7.23
C LYS A 197 27.80 -2.80 7.64
N THR A 198 28.51 -3.72 7.00
CA THR A 198 28.52 -5.15 7.33
C THR A 198 28.80 -5.32 8.82
N VAL A 199 27.77 -5.62 9.60
CA VAL A 199 27.95 -6.14 10.96
C VAL A 199 28.37 -7.59 10.78
N ALA A 200 29.62 -7.89 11.14
CA ALA A 200 30.15 -9.25 11.17
C ALA A 200 29.16 -10.17 11.92
N PRO A 201 29.00 -11.44 11.51
CA PRO A 201 28.02 -12.34 12.12
C PRO A 201 28.36 -12.51 13.60
N GLN A 202 27.56 -11.89 14.48
CA GLN A 202 27.59 -12.22 15.89
C GLN A 202 26.96 -13.61 16.05
N LYS A 203 27.76 -14.52 16.61
CA LYS A 203 27.42 -15.91 16.85
C LYS A 203 26.08 -16.02 17.58
N SER A 204 25.30 -17.02 17.18
CA SER A 204 24.04 -17.40 17.79
C SER A 204 24.19 -17.60 19.29
N THR A 205 23.34 -16.95 20.07
CA THR A 205 22.93 -17.43 21.38
C THR A 205 21.42 -17.63 21.35
N SER A 206 21.05 -18.90 21.52
CA SER A 206 19.72 -19.43 21.74
C SER A 206 18.95 -18.72 22.85
N LEU A 207 17.61 -18.87 22.78
CA LEU A 207 16.55 -18.58 23.77
C LEU A 207 15.62 -17.48 23.22
N SER A 208 14.30 -17.60 23.17
CA SER A 208 13.36 -18.66 23.52
C SER A 208 12.00 -18.19 22.97
N ARG A 209 11.16 -19.15 22.57
CA ARG A 209 9.72 -19.02 22.27
C ARG A 209 9.04 -17.83 22.96
N PHE A 210 8.29 -17.03 22.20
CA PHE A 210 7.00 -16.55 22.69
C PHE A 210 5.96 -16.61 21.58
N THR A 211 4.82 -17.13 22.00
CA THR A 211 3.63 -17.53 21.26
C THR A 211 2.56 -16.46 21.50
N PHE A 212 1.70 -16.29 20.48
CA PHE A 212 0.52 -15.44 20.35
C PHE A 212 0.76 -13.96 20.06
#